data_AF-A0A7S2F5A2-F1
#
_entry.id   AF-A0A7S2F5A2-F1
#
_cell.length_a   1.000
_cell.length_b   1.000
_cell.length_c   1.000
_cell.angle_alpha   90.00
_cell.angle_beta   90.00
_cell.angle_gamma   90.00
#
_symmetry.space_group_name_H-M   'P 1'
#
loop_
_entity.id
_entity.type
_entity.pdbx_description
1 polymer ?
#
loop_
_entity_poly.entity_id
_entity_poly.type
_entity_poly.pdbx_seq_one_letter_code
_entity_poly.pdbx_strand_id
1 'polypeptide(L)'
;DNLGEDLKRKEVSSAQLRASLQEELAAASLLSPRGRLVAEASPEGAAEPSGSEAARADAERLRKLQDELAETSERLVAAEAQLPELRAALERSRLLERQAREQVQDQCASFELQRDLSKDSFTVAAPSRCRDGGFEADNPEVLILADLDLGPGRPTASLSISASQTRSDFDAAVRDFVQQHQVDRWYSDLLVRFLKDLEEQATTFPVLVKASLEELKRRYA
;
A
#
# COMPACT_ATOMS: atom_id res chain seq x y z
N ASP A 1 5.03 16.83 18.88
CA ASP A 1 3.88 17.20 19.73
C ASP A 1 2.98 18.35 19.25
N ASN A 2 3.34 19.15 18.23
CA ASN A 2 2.49 20.28 17.77
C ASN A 2 1.30 19.93 16.85
N LEU A 3 1.22 18.71 16.30
CA LEU A 3 0.16 18.33 15.34
C LEU A 3 -1.21 18.06 15.99
N GLY A 4 -1.25 17.80 17.30
CA GLY A 4 -2.49 17.52 18.03
C GLY A 4 -3.33 18.77 18.33
N GLU A 5 -2.68 19.92 18.54
CA GLU A 5 -3.33 21.21 18.82
C GLU A 5 -4.08 21.75 17.59
N ASP A 6 -3.50 21.61 16.39
CA ASP A 6 -4.11 22.11 15.15
C ASP A 6 -5.37 21.35 14.74
N LEU A 7 -5.44 20.05 15.03
CA LEU A 7 -6.64 19.25 14.79
C LEU A 7 -7.77 19.62 15.74
N LYS A 8 -7.46 19.88 17.02
CA LYS A 8 -8.45 20.33 18.00
C LYS A 8 -9.00 21.72 17.65
N ARG A 9 -8.16 22.65 17.17
CA ARG A 9 -8.61 23.97 16.71
C ARG A 9 -9.51 23.90 15.49
N LYS A 10 -9.23 22.99 14.55
CA LYS A 10 -10.08 22.75 13.37
C LYS A 10 -11.42 22.11 13.73
N GLU A 11 -11.46 21.19 14.69
CA GLU A 11 -12.71 20.57 15.15
C GLU A 11 -13.62 21.58 15.87
N VAL A 12 -13.05 22.45 16.72
CA VAL A 12 -13.80 23.54 17.39
C VAL A 12 -14.40 24.52 16.37
N SER A 13 -13.65 24.87 15.32
CA SER A 13 -14.14 25.76 14.25
C SER A 13 -15.29 25.13 13.45
N SER A 14 -15.25 23.81 13.19
CA SER A 14 -16.34 23.15 12.46
C SER A 14 -17.62 23.03 13.29
N ALA A 15 -17.49 22.81 14.60
CA ALA A 15 -18.63 22.76 15.52
C ALA A 15 -19.31 24.14 15.65
N GLN A 16 -18.52 25.21 15.70
CA GLN A 16 -19.05 26.58 15.68
C GLN A 16 -19.75 26.93 14.37
N LEU A 17 -19.20 26.53 13.22
CA LEU A 17 -19.85 26.75 11.92
C LEU A 17 -21.19 26.01 11.81
N ARG A 18 -21.28 24.78 12.34
CA ARG A 18 -22.55 24.02 12.38
C ARG A 18 -23.59 24.69 13.28
N ALA A 19 -23.19 25.19 14.46
CA ALA A 19 -24.08 25.92 15.35
C ALA A 19 -24.63 27.21 14.70
N SER A 20 -23.77 27.99 14.04
CA SER A 20 -24.21 29.19 13.30
C SER A 20 -25.16 28.88 12.15
N LEU A 21 -24.88 27.84 11.36
CA LEU A 21 -25.79 27.44 10.26
C LEU A 21 -27.15 26.95 10.77
N GLN A 22 -27.16 26.28 11.92
CA GLN A 22 -28.39 25.78 12.53
C GLN A 22 -29.23 26.94 13.11
N GLU A 23 -28.57 27.98 13.65
CA GLU A 23 -29.22 29.22 14.10
C GLU A 23 -29.78 30.03 12.92
N GLU A 24 -29.06 30.14 11.81
CA GLU A 24 -29.57 30.80 10.60
C GLU A 24 -30.75 30.04 9.96
N LEU A 25 -30.72 28.71 9.94
CA LEU A 25 -31.86 27.90 9.47
C LEU A 25 -33.09 28.04 10.37
N ALA A 26 -32.89 28.14 11.68
CA ALA A 26 -33.98 28.42 12.63
C ALA A 26 -34.55 29.84 12.44
N ALA A 27 -33.70 30.84 12.20
CA ALA A 27 -34.12 32.21 11.92
C ALA A 27 -34.86 32.33 10.57
N ALA A 28 -34.39 31.63 9.53
CA ALA A 28 -35.05 31.58 8.22
C ALA A 28 -36.43 30.92 8.28
N SER A 29 -36.61 29.94 9.18
CA SER A 29 -37.92 29.28 9.40
C SER A 29 -38.96 30.21 10.04
N LEU A 30 -38.53 31.22 10.81
CA LEU A 30 -39.41 32.24 11.39
C LEU A 30 -39.79 33.36 10.40
N LEU A 31 -39.04 33.49 9.31
CA LEU A 31 -39.25 34.48 8.24
C LEU A 31 -40.02 33.93 7.03
N SER A 32 -40.56 32.71 7.11
CA SER A 32 -41.49 32.22 6.09
C SER A 32 -42.72 33.15 6.07
N PRO A 33 -42.98 33.88 4.97
CA PRO A 33 -44.03 34.89 4.89
C PRO A 33 -45.38 34.19 4.86
N ARG A 34 -45.86 33.82 6.05
CA ARG A 34 -47.16 33.22 6.27
C ARG A 34 -48.22 34.27 6.01
N GLY A 35 -48.72 34.26 4.78
CA GLY A 35 -50.05 34.75 4.40
C GLY A 35 -50.36 36.20 4.78
N ARG A 36 -49.87 37.15 3.99
CA ARG A 36 -50.57 38.44 3.87
C ARG A 36 -51.86 38.17 3.11
N LEU A 37 -52.92 37.82 3.84
CA LEU A 37 -54.29 37.84 3.38
C LEU A 37 -54.62 39.28 2.95
N VAL A 38 -54.50 39.54 1.65
CA VAL A 38 -55.19 40.65 1.02
C VAL A 38 -56.63 40.19 0.87
N ALA A 39 -57.43 40.48 1.89
CA ALA A 39 -58.87 40.42 1.82
C ALA A 39 -59.33 41.75 1.20
N GLU A 40 -59.51 41.80 -0.12
CA GLU A 40 -60.46 42.67 -0.81
C GLU A 40 -60.56 42.22 -2.28
N ALA A 41 -61.61 41.47 -2.61
CA ALA A 41 -62.24 41.49 -3.93
C ALA A 41 -63.59 40.77 -3.87
N SER A 42 -64.65 41.54 -4.12
CA SER A 42 -66.03 41.08 -4.29
C SER A 42 -66.18 39.97 -5.34
N PRO A 43 -67.23 39.15 -5.22
CA PRO A 43 -67.48 38.03 -6.11
C PRO A 43 -68.43 38.44 -7.23
N GLU A 44 -67.99 38.44 -8.48
CA GLU A 44 -68.88 38.23 -9.64
C GLU A 44 -68.04 38.16 -10.92
N GLY A 45 -67.98 36.98 -11.55
CA GLY A 45 -67.28 36.81 -12.82
C GLY A 45 -66.90 35.37 -13.14
N ALA A 46 -67.89 34.63 -13.61
CA ALA A 46 -67.82 33.45 -14.49
C ALA A 46 -66.44 32.78 -14.78
N ALA A 47 -66.35 31.52 -14.33
CA ALA A 47 -65.88 30.35 -15.09
C ALA A 47 -64.60 30.45 -15.95
N GLU A 48 -63.46 30.10 -15.33
CA GLU A 48 -62.29 29.54 -16.01
C GLU A 48 -61.93 28.19 -15.33
N PRO A 49 -62.27 27.02 -15.92
CA PRO A 49 -61.87 25.71 -15.38
C PRO A 49 -60.41 25.32 -15.66
N SER A 50 -59.62 26.19 -16.32
CA SER A 50 -58.26 25.93 -16.80
C SER A 50 -57.17 25.98 -15.70
N GLY A 51 -57.40 26.71 -14.60
CA GLY A 51 -56.42 26.86 -13.52
C GLY A 51 -56.29 25.65 -12.58
N SER A 52 -57.29 24.76 -12.55
CA SER A 52 -57.30 23.65 -11.58
C SER A 52 -56.35 22.50 -11.95
N GLU A 53 -56.08 22.30 -13.24
CA GLU A 53 -55.22 21.22 -13.74
C GLU A 53 -53.73 21.58 -13.58
N ALA A 54 -53.37 22.84 -13.88
CA ALA A 54 -52.02 23.35 -13.63
C ALA A 54 -51.68 23.31 -12.13
N ALA A 55 -52.61 23.73 -11.26
CA ALA A 55 -52.42 23.68 -9.81
C ALA A 55 -52.24 22.24 -9.28
N ARG A 56 -52.94 21.25 -9.87
CA ARG A 56 -52.77 19.84 -9.52
C ARG A 56 -51.43 19.29 -9.98
N ALA A 57 -51.00 19.61 -11.21
CA ALA A 57 -49.71 19.21 -11.73
C ALA A 57 -48.55 19.77 -10.90
N ASP A 58 -48.66 21.02 -10.45
CA ASP A 58 -47.65 21.65 -9.59
C ASP A 58 -47.66 21.05 -8.17
N ALA A 59 -48.82 20.72 -7.61
CA ALA A 59 -48.91 20.01 -6.33
C ALA A 59 -48.27 18.60 -6.40
N GLU A 60 -48.47 17.87 -7.49
CA GLU A 60 -47.82 16.58 -7.72
C GLU A 60 -46.30 16.71 -7.88
N ARG A 61 -45.83 17.75 -8.59
CA ARG A 61 -44.39 18.05 -8.71
C ARG A 61 -43.78 18.36 -7.36
N LEU A 62 -44.42 19.19 -6.55
CA LEU A 62 -43.96 19.52 -5.21
C LEU A 62 -43.89 18.28 -4.32
N ARG A 63 -44.87 17.38 -4.42
CA ARG A 63 -44.86 16.12 -3.68
C ARG A 63 -43.69 15.22 -4.10
N LYS A 64 -43.43 15.07 -5.40
CA LYS A 64 -42.27 14.30 -5.90
C LYS A 64 -40.95 14.86 -5.39
N LEU A 65 -40.79 16.19 -5.43
CA LEU A 65 -39.58 16.85 -4.92
C LEU A 65 -39.43 16.66 -3.40
N GLN A 66 -40.53 16.65 -2.64
CA GLN A 66 -40.51 16.37 -1.20
C GLN A 66 -40.10 14.92 -0.92
N ASP A 67 -40.61 13.96 -1.69
CA ASP A 67 -40.26 12.54 -1.56
C ASP A 67 -38.77 12.32 -1.91
N GLU A 68 -38.27 12.95 -2.99
CA GLU A 68 -36.85 12.92 -3.36
C GLU A 68 -35.95 13.57 -2.29
N LEU A 69 -36.40 14.68 -1.70
CA LEU A 69 -35.69 15.35 -0.61
C LEU A 69 -35.62 14.46 0.64
N ALA A 70 -36.72 13.79 0.98
CA ALA A 70 -36.77 12.85 2.10
C ALA A 70 -35.80 11.69 1.87
N GLU A 71 -35.84 11.06 0.70
CA GLU A 71 -34.96 9.94 0.35
C GLU A 71 -33.48 10.35 0.38
N THR A 72 -33.13 11.50 -0.19
CA THR A 72 -31.74 12.01 -0.18
C THR A 72 -31.29 12.37 1.24
N SER A 73 -32.18 12.88 2.09
CA SER A 73 -31.87 13.17 3.49
C SER A 73 -31.60 11.89 4.31
N GLU A 74 -32.37 10.83 4.11
CA GLU A 74 -32.16 9.54 4.77
C GLU A 74 -30.83 8.90 4.35
N ARG A 75 -30.52 8.95 3.04
CA ARG A 75 -29.22 8.49 2.52
C ARG A 75 -28.05 9.27 3.12
N LEU A 76 -28.21 10.59 3.28
CA LEU A 76 -27.18 11.44 3.89
C LEU A 76 -26.97 11.06 5.36
N VAL A 77 -28.05 10.92 6.15
CA VAL A 77 -27.96 10.50 7.56
C VAL A 77 -27.32 9.11 7.68
N ALA A 78 -27.68 8.17 6.80
CA ALA A 78 -27.07 6.84 6.78
C ALA A 78 -25.56 6.88 6.46
N ALA A 79 -25.14 7.73 5.52
CA ALA A 79 -23.72 7.93 5.21
C ALA A 79 -22.96 8.61 6.36
N GLU A 80 -23.56 9.62 7.00
CA GLU A 80 -22.97 10.29 8.17
C GLU A 80 -22.80 9.34 9.36
N ALA A 81 -23.72 8.39 9.54
CA ALA A 81 -23.62 7.35 10.57
C ALA A 81 -22.42 6.40 10.36
N GLN A 82 -21.90 6.27 9.14
CA GLN A 82 -20.72 5.43 8.83
C GLN A 82 -19.39 6.12 9.11
N LEU A 83 -19.34 7.46 9.13
CA LEU A 83 -18.12 8.23 9.39
C LEU A 83 -17.39 7.87 10.70
N PRO A 84 -18.05 7.72 11.87
CA PRO A 84 -17.36 7.37 13.11
C PRO A 84 -16.71 5.98 13.05
N GLU A 85 -17.36 5.00 12.41
CA GLU A 85 -16.82 3.66 12.26
C GLU A 85 -15.57 3.66 11.36
N LEU A 86 -15.63 4.34 10.21
CA LEU A 86 -14.49 4.49 9.32
C LEU A 86 -13.33 5.24 9.98
N ARG A 87 -13.63 6.28 10.77
CA ARG A 87 -12.61 7.00 11.55
C ARG A 87 -11.95 6.08 12.58
N ALA A 88 -12.73 5.30 13.32
CA ALA A 88 -12.20 4.33 14.28
C ALA A 88 -11.36 3.23 13.60
N ALA A 89 -11.77 2.76 12.42
CA ALA A 89 -11.00 1.80 11.63
C ALA A 89 -9.65 2.39 11.17
N LEU A 90 -9.65 3.63 10.71
CA LEU A 90 -8.45 4.35 10.30
C LEU A 90 -7.49 4.60 11.48
N GLU A 91 -8.01 4.94 12.66
CA GLU A 91 -7.21 5.08 13.88
C GLU A 91 -6.57 3.74 14.31
N ARG A 92 -7.33 2.63 14.26
CA ARG A 92 -6.78 1.28 14.51
C ARG A 92 -5.69 0.92 13.51
N SER A 93 -5.90 1.18 12.22
CA SER A 93 -4.89 0.92 11.18
C SER A 93 -3.60 1.70 11.42
N ARG A 94 -3.70 2.98 11.82
CA ARG A 94 -2.53 3.81 12.14
C ARG A 94 -1.77 3.33 13.37
N LEU A 95 -2.47 2.80 14.37
CA LEU A 95 -1.83 2.21 15.55
C LEU A 95 -1.03 0.97 15.17
N LEU A 96 -1.62 0.07 14.38
CA LEU A 96 -0.94 -1.14 13.90
C LEU A 96 0.28 -0.81 13.03
N GLU A 97 0.18 0.21 12.17
CA GLU A 97 1.32 0.68 11.37
C GLU A 97 2.49 1.16 12.24
N ARG A 98 2.20 1.90 13.33
CA ARG A 98 3.24 2.33 14.28
C ARG A 98 3.88 1.14 14.98
N GLN A 99 3.08 0.18 15.45
CA GLN A 99 3.60 -1.03 16.08
C GLN A 99 4.48 -1.85 15.14
N ALA A 100 4.09 -1.99 13.87
CA ALA A 100 4.91 -2.68 12.88
C ALA A 100 6.26 -1.97 12.66
N ARG A 101 6.27 -0.64 12.62
CA ARG A 101 7.52 0.14 12.51
C ARG A 101 8.41 0.01 13.73
N GLU A 102 7.84 0.05 14.93
CA GLU A 102 8.57 -0.17 16.18
C GLU A 102 9.21 -1.57 16.21
N GLN A 103 8.47 -2.61 15.84
CA GLN A 103 9.00 -3.97 15.76
C GLN A 103 10.16 -4.11 14.77
N VAL A 104 10.07 -3.47 13.60
CA VAL A 104 11.16 -3.47 12.62
C VAL A 104 12.39 -2.74 13.18
N GLN A 105 12.21 -1.62 13.88
CA GLN A 105 13.31 -0.90 14.51
C GLN A 105 13.98 -1.75 15.60
N ASP A 106 13.19 -2.40 16.46
CA ASP A 106 13.69 -3.28 17.51
C ASP A 106 14.48 -4.47 16.93
N GLN A 107 13.99 -5.08 15.85
CA GLN A 107 14.70 -6.14 15.14
C GLN A 107 16.02 -5.64 14.54
N CYS A 108 16.00 -4.52 13.83
CA CYS A 108 17.23 -3.92 13.28
C CYS A 108 18.25 -3.62 14.38
N ALA A 109 17.83 -3.00 15.49
CA ALA A 109 18.70 -2.74 16.63
C ALA A 109 19.25 -4.05 17.25
N SER A 110 18.42 -5.09 17.35
CA SER A 110 18.85 -6.39 17.85
C SER A 110 19.90 -7.06 16.96
N PHE A 111 19.77 -6.96 15.63
CA PHE A 111 20.75 -7.47 14.68
C PHE A 111 22.06 -6.68 14.71
N GLU A 112 22.00 -5.36 14.89
CA GLU A 112 23.20 -4.54 15.07
C GLU A 112 23.99 -4.95 16.32
N LEU A 113 23.30 -5.16 17.45
CA LEU A 113 23.94 -5.65 18.68
C LEU A 113 24.55 -7.04 18.50
N GLN A 114 23.83 -7.97 17.84
CA GLN A 114 24.38 -9.30 17.52
C GLN A 114 25.62 -9.21 16.64
N ARG A 115 25.63 -8.31 15.66
CA ARG A 115 26.76 -8.07 14.77
C ARG A 115 27.97 -7.55 15.55
N ASP A 116 27.77 -6.65 16.50
CA ASP A 116 28.87 -6.10 17.30
C ASP A 116 29.41 -7.12 18.31
N LEU A 117 28.54 -7.91 18.96
CA LEU A 117 28.95 -9.03 19.81
C LEU A 117 29.72 -10.11 19.02
N SER A 118 29.34 -10.33 17.76
CA SER A 118 30.04 -11.28 16.87
C SER A 118 31.44 -10.78 16.48
N LYS A 119 31.67 -9.47 16.35
CA LYS A 119 33.01 -8.95 16.03
C LYS A 119 34.02 -9.18 17.15
N ASP A 120 33.58 -9.11 18.40
CA ASP A 120 34.48 -9.21 19.56
C ASP A 120 34.75 -10.66 19.97
N SER A 121 33.88 -11.61 19.58
CA SER A 121 33.98 -13.02 19.94
C SER A 121 34.92 -13.86 19.06
N PHE A 122 35.51 -13.29 18.00
CA PHE A 122 36.43 -14.00 17.08
C PHE A 122 37.93 -13.68 17.26
N THR A 123 38.35 -13.18 18.43
CA THR A 123 39.79 -13.07 18.75
C THR A 123 40.43 -14.37 19.25
N VAL A 124 39.73 -15.50 19.21
CA VAL A 124 40.37 -16.82 19.34
C VAL A 124 41.11 -17.12 18.04
N ALA A 125 42.44 -16.99 18.12
CA ALA A 125 43.40 -17.36 17.10
C ALA A 125 42.99 -18.67 16.37
N ALA A 126 42.65 -18.56 15.09
CA ALA A 126 42.50 -19.72 14.24
C ALA A 126 43.89 -20.30 13.93
N PRO A 127 44.20 -21.55 14.34
CA PRO A 127 45.23 -22.31 13.66
C PRO A 127 44.76 -22.57 12.23
N SER A 128 45.68 -22.32 11.31
CA SER A 128 45.57 -22.56 9.88
C SER A 128 45.10 -23.98 9.54
N ARG A 129 44.22 -24.07 8.54
CA ARG A 129 43.93 -25.22 7.65
C ARG A 129 43.16 -26.40 8.26
N CYS A 130 41.94 -26.59 7.76
CA CYS A 130 41.59 -27.72 6.90
C CYS A 130 40.38 -27.36 6.02
N ARG A 131 40.57 -27.47 4.70
CA ARG A 131 39.52 -27.66 3.71
C ARG A 131 38.89 -29.03 3.97
N ASP A 132 37.57 -29.13 4.06
CA ASP A 132 36.78 -30.01 3.18
C ASP A 132 35.27 -29.87 3.44
N GLY A 133 34.55 -29.54 2.36
CA GLY A 133 33.23 -30.08 2.00
C GLY A 133 32.13 -30.14 3.06
N GLY A 134 31.60 -28.98 3.47
CA GLY A 134 30.29 -28.90 4.10
C GLY A 134 29.61 -27.61 3.67
N PHE A 135 28.79 -27.67 2.61
CA PHE A 135 27.85 -26.58 2.33
C PHE A 135 26.79 -26.62 3.43
N GLU A 136 27.02 -25.90 4.53
CA GLU A 136 25.98 -25.56 5.49
C GLU A 136 24.99 -24.64 4.77
N ALA A 137 23.87 -25.22 4.34
CA ALA A 137 22.71 -24.55 3.77
C ALA A 137 21.86 -23.85 4.85
N ASP A 138 22.47 -23.38 5.92
CA ASP A 138 21.79 -22.79 7.09
C ASP A 138 21.80 -21.25 7.07
N ASN A 139 22.15 -20.64 5.93
CA ASN A 139 21.79 -19.24 5.69
C ASN A 139 20.40 -19.18 5.04
N PRO A 140 19.32 -18.85 5.78
CA PRO A 140 17.97 -18.71 5.23
C PRO A 140 17.85 -17.55 4.22
N GLU A 141 18.94 -16.83 3.99
CA GLU A 141 19.01 -15.73 3.04
C GLU A 141 19.30 -16.18 1.60
N VAL A 142 19.73 -17.41 1.31
CA VAL A 142 20.09 -17.80 -0.07
C VAL A 142 18.88 -18.38 -0.80
N LEU A 143 18.44 -17.71 -1.87
CA LEU A 143 17.34 -18.14 -2.72
C LEU A 143 17.83 -19.11 -3.82
N ILE A 144 18.92 -18.75 -4.50
CA ILE A 144 19.51 -19.54 -5.59
C ILE A 144 21.01 -19.64 -5.36
N LEU A 145 21.54 -20.86 -5.41
CA LEU A 145 22.98 -21.14 -5.43
C LEU A 145 23.31 -21.95 -6.68
N ALA A 146 24.07 -21.33 -7.59
CA ALA A 146 24.52 -21.94 -8.83
C ALA A 146 26.02 -22.19 -8.79
N ASP A 147 26.42 -23.45 -8.72
CA ASP A 147 27.82 -23.88 -8.87
C ASP A 147 28.16 -23.95 -10.36
N LEU A 148 28.99 -23.02 -10.81
CA LEU A 148 29.36 -22.83 -12.21
C LEU A 148 30.75 -23.40 -12.49
N ASP A 149 30.83 -24.38 -13.38
CA ASP A 149 32.08 -24.84 -13.95
C ASP A 149 32.58 -23.83 -14.99
N LEU A 150 33.70 -23.17 -14.66
CA LEU A 150 34.33 -22.13 -15.47
C LEU A 150 35.20 -22.70 -16.61
N GLY A 151 35.31 -24.02 -16.73
CA GLY A 151 36.07 -24.70 -17.77
C GLY A 151 37.39 -25.30 -17.28
N PRO A 152 38.15 -25.93 -18.19
CA PRO A 152 39.30 -26.74 -17.84
C PRO A 152 40.40 -25.92 -17.14
N GLY A 153 40.86 -26.42 -16.01
CA GLY A 153 41.93 -25.80 -15.22
C GLY A 153 41.48 -24.65 -14.31
N ARG A 154 40.18 -24.35 -14.24
CA ARG A 154 39.61 -23.39 -13.30
C ARG A 154 38.78 -24.11 -12.23
N PRO A 155 38.77 -23.61 -10.98
CA PRO A 155 37.87 -24.13 -9.96
C PRO A 155 36.42 -23.77 -10.29
N THR A 156 35.49 -24.63 -9.85
CA THR A 156 34.06 -24.29 -9.81
C THR A 156 33.87 -23.06 -8.93
N ALA A 157 33.04 -22.12 -9.40
CA ALA A 157 32.71 -20.90 -8.69
C ALA A 157 31.21 -20.85 -8.41
N SER A 158 30.83 -20.45 -7.21
CA SER A 158 29.42 -20.40 -6.81
C SER A 158 28.87 -18.99 -6.96
N LEU A 159 27.75 -18.88 -7.66
CA LEU A 159 26.96 -17.66 -7.80
C LEU A 159 25.73 -17.78 -6.89
N SER A 160 25.67 -16.94 -5.86
CA SER A 160 24.57 -16.92 -4.89
C SER A 160 23.69 -15.69 -5.07
N ILE A 161 22.38 -15.88 -5.08
CA ILE A 161 21.37 -14.83 -5.05
C ILE A 161 20.60 -14.92 -3.74
N SER A 162 20.50 -13.80 -3.03
CA SER A 162 19.81 -13.75 -1.74
C SER A 162 18.29 -13.54 -1.90
N ALA A 163 17.49 -13.96 -0.93
CA ALA A 163 16.03 -13.77 -0.89
C ALA A 163 15.61 -12.30 -0.80
N SER A 164 16.52 -11.41 -0.37
CA SER A 164 16.32 -9.95 -0.38
C SER A 164 16.59 -9.32 -1.74
N GLN A 165 17.25 -10.04 -2.66
CA GLN A 165 17.52 -9.57 -4.01
C GLN A 165 16.36 -9.90 -4.93
N THR A 166 16.07 -8.96 -5.82
CA THR A 166 15.00 -9.06 -6.81
C THR A 166 15.57 -9.33 -8.21
N ARG A 167 14.69 -9.61 -9.19
CA ARG A 167 15.08 -9.80 -10.59
C ARG A 167 15.90 -8.65 -11.19
N SER A 168 15.73 -7.42 -10.69
CA SER A 168 16.52 -6.26 -11.12
C SER A 168 17.95 -6.26 -10.60
N ASP A 169 18.23 -7.03 -9.54
CA ASP A 169 19.55 -7.09 -8.91
C ASP A 169 20.46 -8.15 -9.57
N PHE A 170 19.90 -9.04 -10.40
CA PHE A 170 20.65 -10.11 -11.06
C PHE A 170 21.79 -9.58 -11.94
N ASP A 171 21.54 -8.47 -12.66
CA ASP A 171 22.55 -7.83 -13.50
C ASP A 171 23.76 -7.34 -12.71
N ALA A 172 23.55 -6.87 -11.47
CA ALA A 172 24.63 -6.43 -10.59
C ALA A 172 25.41 -7.64 -10.04
N ALA A 173 24.70 -8.64 -9.50
CA ALA A 173 25.31 -9.84 -8.94
C ALA A 173 26.15 -10.61 -9.98
N VAL A 174 25.63 -10.77 -11.20
CA VAL A 174 26.35 -11.41 -12.31
C VAL A 174 27.56 -10.60 -12.74
N ARG A 175 27.46 -9.27 -12.77
CA ARG A 175 28.60 -8.40 -13.13
C ARG A 175 29.74 -8.54 -12.14
N ASP A 176 29.42 -8.53 -10.85
CA ASP A 176 30.40 -8.69 -9.77
C ASP A 176 31.06 -10.07 -9.86
N PHE A 177 30.28 -11.13 -10.10
CA PHE A 177 30.78 -12.48 -10.31
C PHE A 177 31.72 -12.59 -11.51
N VAL A 178 31.32 -12.05 -12.67
CA VAL A 178 32.12 -12.05 -13.90
C VAL A 178 33.44 -11.30 -13.69
N GLN A 179 33.40 -10.18 -12.98
CA GLN A 179 34.59 -9.41 -12.63
C GLN A 179 35.51 -10.17 -11.65
N GLN A 180 34.95 -10.78 -10.62
CA GLN A 180 35.69 -11.50 -9.58
C GLN A 180 36.40 -12.75 -10.13
N HIS A 181 35.73 -13.51 -11.00
CA HIS A 181 36.24 -14.77 -11.54
C HIS A 181 36.93 -14.63 -12.91
N GLN A 182 37.08 -13.40 -13.40
CA GLN A 182 37.66 -13.08 -14.71
C GLN A 182 37.04 -13.94 -15.82
N VAL A 183 35.71 -14.00 -15.81
CA VAL A 183 34.92 -14.61 -16.88
C VAL A 183 34.74 -13.55 -17.97
N ASP A 184 34.61 -13.98 -19.22
CA ASP A 184 34.37 -13.02 -20.29
C ASP A 184 33.02 -12.32 -20.13
N ARG A 185 32.98 -11.02 -20.43
CA ARG A 185 31.77 -10.19 -20.28
C ARG A 185 30.57 -10.64 -21.12
N TRP A 186 30.80 -11.42 -22.18
CA TRP A 186 29.70 -11.93 -23.00
C TRP A 186 28.85 -12.98 -22.27
N TYR A 187 29.35 -13.59 -21.19
CA TYR A 187 28.57 -14.49 -20.35
C TYR A 187 27.58 -13.75 -19.43
N SER A 188 27.70 -12.44 -19.25
CA SER A 188 26.83 -11.68 -18.35
C SER A 188 25.36 -11.82 -18.75
N ASP A 189 25.02 -11.60 -20.02
CA ASP A 189 23.64 -11.69 -20.49
C ASP A 189 23.09 -13.13 -20.41
N LEU A 190 23.95 -14.13 -20.65
CA LEU A 190 23.57 -15.56 -20.58
C LEU A 190 23.29 -16.00 -19.14
N LEU A 191 24.14 -15.58 -18.19
CA LEU A 191 23.97 -15.89 -16.78
C LEU A 191 22.71 -15.22 -16.21
N VAL A 192 22.42 -13.97 -16.60
CA VAL A 192 21.19 -13.29 -16.19
C VAL A 192 19.94 -14.00 -16.72
N ARG A 193 19.95 -14.44 -17.99
CA ARG A 193 18.85 -15.24 -18.55
C ARG A 193 18.70 -16.57 -17.82
N PHE A 194 19.81 -17.26 -17.58
CA PHE A 194 19.81 -18.52 -16.83
C PHE A 194 19.21 -18.38 -15.42
N LEU A 195 19.56 -17.32 -14.68
CA LEU A 195 18.98 -17.06 -13.35
C LEU A 195 17.48 -16.78 -13.41
N LYS A 196 17.01 -16.01 -14.41
CA LYS A 196 15.58 -15.73 -14.61
C LYS A 196 14.81 -17.02 -14.93
N ASP A 197 15.34 -17.84 -15.82
CA ASP A 197 14.74 -19.12 -16.18
C ASP A 197 14.71 -20.10 -14.99
N LEU A 198 15.78 -20.12 -14.17
CA LEU A 198 15.82 -20.92 -12.95
C LEU A 198 14.77 -20.48 -11.94
N GLU A 199 14.62 -19.17 -11.71
CA GLU A 199 13.63 -18.64 -10.79
C GLU A 199 12.19 -18.94 -11.26
N GLU A 200 11.93 -18.87 -12.57
CA GLU A 200 10.60 -19.16 -13.13
C GLU A 200 10.26 -20.66 -13.10
N GLN A 201 11.25 -21.54 -13.26
CA GLN A 201 11.07 -23.00 -13.24
C GLN A 201 11.06 -23.59 -11.83
N ALA A 202 11.58 -22.85 -10.84
CA ALA A 202 11.68 -23.34 -9.47
C ALA A 202 10.31 -23.42 -8.78
N THR A 203 9.93 -24.62 -8.36
CA THR A 203 8.73 -24.84 -7.54
C THR A 203 9.00 -24.74 -6.04
N THR A 204 10.27 -24.87 -5.64
CA THR A 204 10.71 -24.93 -4.24
C THR A 204 12.06 -24.25 -4.07
N PHE A 205 12.23 -23.54 -2.94
CA PHE A 205 13.46 -22.84 -2.57
C PHE A 205 14.03 -23.39 -1.25
N PRO A 206 15.36 -23.35 -1.04
CA PRO A 206 16.39 -22.81 -1.93
C PRO A 206 16.68 -23.71 -3.14
N VAL A 207 17.16 -23.11 -4.23
CA VAL A 207 17.51 -23.82 -5.46
C VAL A 207 19.02 -24.01 -5.56
N LEU A 208 19.46 -25.27 -5.68
CA LEU A 208 20.87 -25.66 -5.79
C LEU A 208 21.10 -26.26 -7.18
N VAL A 209 21.88 -25.60 -8.03
CA VAL A 209 22.14 -26.07 -9.41
C VAL A 209 23.63 -26.13 -9.68
N LYS A 210 24.06 -27.17 -10.40
CA LYS A 210 25.38 -27.27 -10.99
C LYS A 210 25.25 -27.07 -12.50
N ALA A 211 25.99 -26.14 -13.08
CA ALA A 211 25.95 -25.87 -14.51
C ALA A 211 27.36 -25.57 -15.05
N SER A 212 27.59 -25.85 -16.34
CA SER A 212 28.83 -25.47 -17.02
C SER A 212 28.60 -24.23 -17.89
N LEU A 213 29.57 -23.30 -17.91
CA LEU A 213 29.52 -22.15 -18.82
C LEU A 213 29.41 -22.58 -20.29
N GLU A 214 30.02 -23.72 -20.67
CA GLU A 214 29.91 -24.25 -22.03
C GLU A 214 28.48 -24.71 -22.36
N GLU A 215 27.79 -25.31 -21.38
CA GLU A 215 26.40 -25.74 -21.51
C GLU A 215 25.47 -24.53 -21.61
N LEU A 216 25.68 -23.52 -20.76
CA LEU A 216 24.93 -22.26 -20.81
C LEU A 216 25.11 -21.56 -22.16
N LYS A 217 26.33 -21.56 -22.70
CA LYS A 217 26.58 -21.08 -24.07
C LYS A 217 25.73 -21.84 -25.09
N ARG A 218 25.71 -23.18 -25.05
CA ARG A 218 24.93 -23.97 -26.02
C ARG A 218 23.42 -23.76 -25.89
N ARG A 219 22.93 -23.50 -24.68
CA ARG A 219 21.51 -23.37 -24.38
C ARG A 219 20.95 -21.97 -24.66
N TYR A 220 21.75 -20.92 -24.47
CA TYR A 220 21.28 -19.53 -24.50
C TYR A 220 21.95 -18.63 -25.56
N ALA A 221 22.95 -19.11 -26.30
CA ALA A 221 23.54 -18.39 -27.44
C ALA A 221 22.63 -18.44 -28.67
#